data_AF-A0A914LPK0-F1
#
_entry.id   AF-A0A914LPK0-F1
#
_cell.length_a   1.000
_cell.length_b   1.000
_cell.length_c   1.000
_cell.angle_alpha   90.00
_cell.angle_beta   90.00
_cell.angle_gamma   90.00
#
_symmetry.space_group_name_H-M   'P 1'
#
loop_
_entity.id
_entity.type
_entity.pdbx_description
1 polymer ?
#
loop_
_entity_poly.entity_id
_entity_poly.type
_entity_poly.pdbx_seq_one_letter_code
_entity_poly.pdbx_strand_id
1 'polypeptide(L)' 'MVDSQSLRRFVFHFLRQDGVFLLRMVATHAGELACYELAKRLWDNFMGGSQERGTKMHDV' A
#
# COMPACT_ATOMS: atom_id res chain seq x y z
N MET A 1 -15.30 10.31 -0.08
CA MET A 1 -14.29 10.96 -0.98
C MET A 1 -12.93 10.76 -0.35
N VAL A 2 -11.88 10.54 -1.13
CA VAL A 2 -10.51 10.50 -0.60
C VAL A 2 -10.05 11.93 -0.37
N ASP A 3 -9.77 12.28 0.88
CA ASP A 3 -9.28 13.61 1.22
C ASP A 3 -7.81 13.77 0.82
N SER A 4 -7.43 14.93 0.28
CA SER A 4 -6.05 15.21 -0.14
C SER A 4 -5.05 15.05 1.02
N GLN A 5 -5.47 15.28 2.27
CA GLN A 5 -4.62 15.05 3.44
C GLN A 5 -4.35 13.56 3.69
N SER A 6 -5.37 12.71 3.55
CA SER A 6 -5.23 11.26 3.71
C SER A 6 -4.33 10.69 2.62
N LEU A 7 -4.47 11.18 1.38
CA LEU A 7 -3.58 10.83 0.27
C LEU A 7 -2.13 11.24 0.55
N ARG A 8 -1.93 12.46 1.07
CA ARG A 8 -0.59 12.94 1.43
C ARG A 8 0.02 12.09 2.56
N ARG A 9 -0.76 11.72 3.57
CA ARG A 9 -0.30 10.82 4.64
C ARG A 9 0.05 9.42 4.11
N PHE A 10 -0.76 8.89 3.21
CA PHE A 10 -0.47 7.61 2.57
C PHE A 10 0.86 7.63 1.80
N VAL A 11 1.08 8.63 0.95
CA VAL A 11 2.30 8.69 0.12
C VAL A 11 3.53 8.99 0.96
N PHE A 12 3.47 10.03 1.80
CA PHE A 12 4.68 10.53 2.48
C PHE A 12 4.99 9.82 3.80
N HIS A 13 3.98 9.31 4.51
CA HIS A 13 4.18 8.69 5.83
C HIS A 13 4.02 7.18 5.81
N PHE A 14 3.05 6.63 5.07
CA PHE A 14 2.83 5.19 5.01
C PHE A 14 3.74 4.49 3.99
N LEU A 15 3.68 4.91 2.71
CA LEU A 15 4.53 4.36 1.65
C LEU A 15 5.99 4.80 1.79
N ARG A 16 6.20 6.09 2.07
CA ARG A 16 7.53 6.73 2.07
C ARG A 16 8.22 6.57 0.71
N GLN A 17 9.48 7.02 0.62
CA GLN A 17 10.27 6.98 -0.61
C GLN A 17 10.41 5.54 -1.17
N ASP A 18 10.68 4.58 -0.28
CA ASP A 18 10.92 3.19 -0.66
C ASP A 18 9.65 2.49 -1.16
N GLY A 19 8.50 2.72 -0.53
CA GLY A 19 7.22 2.16 -0.98
C GLY A 19 6.80 2.70 -2.35
N VAL A 20 7.05 3.99 -2.61
CA VAL A 20 6.84 4.58 -3.95
C VAL A 20 7.79 3.98 -4.98
N PHE A 21 9.05 3.73 -4.60
CA PHE A 21 10.01 3.04 -5.46
C PHE A 21 9.57 1.60 -5.79
N LEU A 22 9.10 0.84 -4.79
CA LEU A 22 8.58 -0.51 -4.99
C LEU A 22 7.36 -0.54 -5.91
N LEU A 23 6.40 0.39 -5.73
CA LEU A 23 5.25 0.50 -6.64
C LEU A 23 5.68 0.79 -8.08
N ARG A 24 6.72 1.62 -8.29
CA ARG A 24 7.29 1.86 -9.62
C ARG A 24 7.97 0.62 -10.20
N MET A 25 8.70 -0.14 -9.39
CA MET A 25 9.31 -1.40 -9.83
C MET A 25 8.23 -2.42 -10.24
N VAL A 26 7.16 -2.55 -9.44
CA VAL A 26 6.03 -3.44 -9.75
C VAL A 26 5.35 -3.01 -11.04
N ALA A 27 5.06 -1.72 -11.22
CA ALA A 27 4.50 -1.22 -12.48
C ALA A 27 5.39 -1.54 -13.69
N THR A 28 6.71 -1.38 -13.53
CA THR A 28 7.69 -1.60 -14.60
C THR A 28 7.82 -3.08 -14.97
N HIS A 29 7.77 -3.99 -14.00
CA HIS A 29 8.15 -5.40 -14.20
C HIS A 29 6.98 -6.38 -14.14
N ALA A 30 5.92 -6.07 -13.41
CA ALA A 30 4.72 -6.90 -13.27
C ALA A 30 3.48 -6.30 -13.96
N GLY A 31 3.61 -5.09 -14.52
CA GLY A 31 2.55 -4.39 -15.24
C GLY A 31 1.63 -3.56 -14.36
N GLU A 32 0.79 -2.76 -15.03
CA GLU A 32 -0.05 -1.76 -14.37
C GLU A 32 -1.16 -2.39 -13.52
N LEU A 33 -1.74 -3.51 -13.96
CA LEU A 33 -2.80 -4.20 -13.22
C LEU A 33 -2.32 -4.72 -11.85
N ALA A 34 -1.14 -5.35 -11.82
CA ALA A 34 -0.52 -5.81 -10.58
C ALA A 34 -0.18 -4.64 -9.64
N CYS A 35 0.33 -3.53 -10.20
CA CYS A 35 0.59 -2.31 -9.43
C CYS A 35 -0.70 -1.71 -8.86
N TYR A 36 -1.77 -1.66 -9.66
CA TYR A 36 -3.08 -1.17 -9.21
C TYR A 36 -3.63 -2.00 -8.05
N GLU A 37 -3.64 -3.33 -8.17
CA GLU A 37 -4.11 -4.21 -7.10
C GLU A 37 -3.30 -4.03 -5.81
N LEU A 38 -1.98 -3.93 -5.93
CA LEU A 38 -1.09 -3.70 -4.80
C LEU A 38 -1.36 -2.34 -4.15
N ALA A 39 -1.42 -1.26 -4.93
CA ALA A 39 -1.69 0.08 -4.43
C ALA A 39 -3.06 0.17 -3.75
N LYS A 40 -4.07 -0.50 -4.30
CA LYS A 40 -5.41 -0.60 -3.70
C LYS A 40 -5.36 -1.31 -2.35
N ARG A 41 -4.72 -2.48 -2.26
CA ARG A 41 -4.57 -3.20 -0.97
C ARG A 41 -3.81 -2.39 0.06
N LEU A 42 -2.75 -1.69 -0.34
CA LEU A 42 -1.99 -0.81 0.54
C LEU A 42 -2.82 0.38 1.03
N TRP A 43 -3.65 0.96 0.17
CA TRP A 43 -4.58 2.02 0.53
C TRP A 43 -5.67 1.52 1.48
N ASP A 44 -6.28 0.37 1.19
CA ASP A 44 -7.28 -0.26 2.04
C ASP A 44 -6.69 -0.61 3.40
N ASN A 45 -5.44 -1.07 3.46
CA ASN A 45 -4.71 -1.28 4.72
C ASN A 45 -4.38 0.03 5.45
N PHE A 46 -4.08 1.11 4.73
CA PHE A 46 -3.85 2.43 5.33
C PHE A 46 -5.14 3.01 5.94
N MET A 47 -6.27 2.84 5.26
CA MET A 47 -7.58 3.30 5.74
C MET A 47 -8.18 2.35 6.79
N GLY A 48 -7.92 1.05 6.65
CA GLY A 48 -8.42 -0.03 7.51
C GLY A 48 -7.52 -0.37 8.68
N GLY A 49 -6.27 0.11 8.71
CA GLY A 49 -5.23 -0.17 9.71
C GLY A 49 -5.49 0.35 11.14
N SER A 50 -6.74 0.69 11.47
CA SER A 50 -7.22 0.58 12.86
C SER A 50 -7.57 -0.86 13.25
N GLN A 51 -7.66 -1.79 12.29
CA GLN A 51 -7.99 -3.19 12.50
C GLN A 51 -6.81 -4.05 11.99
N GLU A 52 -6.20 -4.79 12.92
CA GLU A 52 -5.33 -5.98 12.72
C GLU A 52 -3.81 -5.75 12.58
N ARG A 53 -3.19 -5.52 13.76
CA ARG A 53 -1.93 -6.20 14.12
C ARG A 53 -2.19 -7.70 14.07
N GLY A 54 -1.57 -8.44 13.15
CA GLY A 54 -1.92 -9.85 13.02
C GLY A 54 -1.08 -10.63 12.04
N THR A 55 0.24 -10.58 12.19
CA THR A 55 1.08 -11.72 11.83
C THR A 55 0.51 -12.97 12.50
N LYS A 56 -0.28 -13.76 11.80
CA LYS A 56 -0.42 -15.18 12.10
C LYS A 56 0.35 -15.95 11.05
N MET A 57 1.63 -16.16 11.39
CA MET A 57 2.38 -17.33 10.97
C MET A 57 1.45 -18.55 11.07
N HIS A 58 1.22 -19.21 9.95
CA HIS A 58 0.71 -20.57 9.99
C HIS A 58 1.94 -21.47 9.99
N ASP A 59 2.40 -21.81 11.19
CA ASP A 59 3.28 -22.94 11.42
C ASP A 59 2.64 -24.20 10.81
N VAL A 60 3.43 -24.93 10.03
CA VAL A 60 3.27 -26.37 9.75
C VAL A 60 4.62 -27.01 10.00
#